data_AF-A0A818WI96-F1
#
_entry.id   AF-A0A818WI96-F1
#
_cell.length_a   1.000
_cell.length_b   1.000
_cell.length_c   1.000
_cell.angle_alpha   90.00
_cell.angle_beta   90.00
_cell.angle_gamma   90.00
#
_symmetry.space_group_name_H-M   'P 1'
#
loop_
_entity.id
_entity.type
_entity.pdbx_description
1 polymer ?
#
loop_
_entity_poly.entity_id
_entity_poly.type
_entity_poly.pdbx_seq_one_letter_code
_entity_poly.pdbx_strand_id
1 'polypeptide(L)'
;MSCSKICLDEVIRFTSRTAGRDKIYRTVQYASRFLAWYYIKKRRAVNGERPVEIFQNLESVMSLTRKGMRLGRFVDYVNSVLDSFHIRNKRIGTLFGLIAVCQGLFMLFDNLLLLHRFKIIYLNYPQRLQQYLNQVWLLWLSLALTRDYYEIQASFAVGQHHQFQQKHDTSLIRRAHIFWANRPLVIDTVKNLCDLYIPLSNLSIVHLHSGLQGFAGTISSVLGLLQLWDKSYQLPA
;
A
#
# COMPACT_ATOMS: atom_id res chain seq x y z
N MET A 1 23.25 -27.48 6.13
CA MET A 1 21.81 -27.84 6.25
C MET A 1 21.00 -26.96 7.21
N SER A 2 21.61 -26.27 8.20
CA SER A 2 20.86 -25.44 9.17
C SER A 2 20.26 -24.15 8.57
N CYS A 3 21.03 -23.40 7.77
CA CYS A 3 20.58 -22.14 7.17
C CYS A 3 19.39 -22.30 6.19
N SER A 4 19.37 -23.38 5.41
CA SER A 4 18.27 -23.68 4.48
C SER A 4 16.97 -24.04 5.21
N LYS A 5 17.04 -24.71 6.37
CA LYS A 5 15.86 -25.00 7.21
C LYS A 5 15.31 -23.72 7.84
N ILE A 6 16.18 -22.86 8.37
CA ILE A 6 15.79 -21.56 8.95
C ILE A 6 15.07 -20.69 7.91
N CYS A 7 15.62 -20.59 6.69
CA CYS A 7 14.98 -19.86 5.59
C CYS A 7 13.62 -20.45 5.22
N LEU A 8 13.50 -21.78 5.15
CA LEU A 8 12.23 -22.44 4.85
C LEU A 8 11.18 -22.21 5.94
N ASP A 9 11.57 -22.27 7.21
CA ASP A 9 10.68 -22.03 8.35
C ASP A 9 10.17 -20.59 8.39
N GLU A 10 11.01 -19.61 8.02
CA GLU A 10 10.59 -18.22 7.85
C GLU A 10 9.58 -18.06 6.71
N VAL A 11 9.82 -18.70 5.56
CA VAL A 11 8.87 -18.70 4.43
C VAL A 11 7.54 -19.33 4.82
N ILE A 12 7.55 -20.44 5.56
CA ILE A 12 6.34 -21.11 6.05
C ILE A 12 5.60 -20.20 7.04
N ARG A 13 6.29 -19.57 7.99
CA ARG A 13 5.69 -18.64 8.95
C ARG A 13 5.11 -17.40 8.26
N PHE A 14 5.75 -16.93 7.19
CA PHE A 14 5.27 -15.80 6.41
C PHE A 14 4.00 -16.14 5.62
N THR A 15 4.02 -17.28 4.93
CA THR A 15 2.90 -17.73 4.09
C THR A 15 1.70 -18.23 4.91
N SER A 16 1.90 -18.68 6.15
CA SER A 16 0.80 -19.03 7.05
C SER A 16 -0.04 -17.81 7.45
N ARG A 17 0.58 -16.63 7.56
CA ARG A 17 -0.10 -15.37 7.87
C ARG A 17 -0.95 -14.89 6.69
N THR A 18 -2.20 -14.55 6.95
CA THR A 18 -3.13 -13.99 5.95
C THR A 18 -2.59 -12.69 5.34
N ALA A 19 -1.88 -11.87 6.13
CA ALA A 19 -1.25 -10.63 5.65
C ALA A 19 -0.14 -10.87 4.62
N GLY A 20 0.69 -11.91 4.82
CA GLY A 20 1.73 -12.30 3.87
C GLY A 20 1.12 -12.77 2.55
N ARG A 21 0.09 -13.63 2.63
CA ARG A 21 -0.67 -14.08 1.45
C ARG A 21 -1.32 -12.94 0.69
N ASP A 22 -2.03 -12.01 1.36
CA ASP A 22 -2.65 -10.85 0.68
C ASP A 22 -1.64 -10.02 -0.13
N LYS A 23 -0.42 -9.82 0.40
CA LYS A 23 0.63 -9.07 -0.29
C LYS A 23 1.25 -9.85 -1.45
N ILE A 24 1.43 -11.16 -1.33
CA ILE A 24 1.86 -12.01 -2.45
C ILE A 24 0.85 -11.89 -3.59
N TYR A 25 -0.43 -12.09 -3.28
CA TYR A 25 -1.49 -11.97 -4.29
C TYR A 25 -1.62 -10.55 -4.84
N ARG A 26 -1.36 -9.50 -4.04
CA ARG A 26 -1.32 -8.11 -4.54
C ARG A 26 -0.22 -7.95 -5.59
N THR A 27 0.94 -8.52 -5.32
CA THR A 27 2.09 -8.49 -6.23
C THR A 27 1.75 -9.20 -7.53
N VAL A 28 1.19 -10.42 -7.46
CA VAL A 28 0.77 -11.18 -8.65
C VAL A 28 -0.31 -10.43 -9.43
N GLN A 29 -1.29 -9.82 -8.74
CA GLN A 29 -2.34 -9.02 -9.37
C GLN A 29 -1.77 -7.87 -10.19
N TYR A 30 -0.94 -7.01 -9.60
CA TYR A 30 -0.41 -5.83 -10.30
C TYR A 30 0.67 -6.19 -11.33
N ALA A 31 1.46 -7.24 -11.09
CA ALA A 31 2.37 -7.78 -12.08
C ALA A 31 1.61 -8.31 -13.31
N SER A 32 0.48 -9.01 -13.09
CA SER A 32 -0.40 -9.47 -14.16
C SER A 32 -0.99 -8.30 -14.96
N ARG A 33 -1.42 -7.22 -14.28
CA ARG A 33 -1.88 -5.98 -14.95
C ARG A 33 -0.80 -5.38 -15.85
N PHE A 34 0.45 -5.31 -15.34
CA PHE A 34 1.59 -4.80 -16.11
C PHE A 34 1.91 -5.69 -17.31
N LEU A 35 1.94 -7.01 -17.12
CA LEU A 35 2.19 -7.98 -18.18
C LEU A 35 1.07 -7.95 -19.24
N ALA A 36 -0.20 -7.88 -18.84
CA ALA A 36 -1.32 -7.71 -19.77
C ALA A 36 -1.12 -6.46 -20.66
N TRP A 37 -0.75 -5.33 -20.07
CA TRP A 37 -0.45 -4.11 -20.82
C TRP A 37 0.77 -4.26 -21.74
N TYR A 38 1.85 -4.87 -21.25
CA TYR A 38 3.07 -5.11 -22.04
C TYR A 38 2.77 -5.98 -23.26
N TYR A 39 2.02 -7.07 -23.07
CA TYR A 39 1.59 -7.93 -24.16
C TYR A 39 0.64 -7.21 -25.11
N ILE A 40 -0.33 -6.41 -24.65
CA ILE A 40 -1.19 -5.60 -25.55
C ILE A 40 -0.33 -4.65 -26.42
N LYS A 41 0.64 -3.97 -25.82
CA LYS A 41 1.53 -3.04 -26.53
C LYS A 41 2.40 -3.75 -27.56
N LYS A 42 2.93 -4.93 -27.23
CA LYS A 42 3.71 -5.79 -28.13
C LYS A 42 2.85 -6.46 -29.20
N ARG A 43 1.61 -6.82 -28.86
CA ARG A 43 0.60 -7.49 -29.71
C ARG A 43 0.03 -6.58 -30.79
N ARG A 44 0.08 -5.25 -30.61
CA ARG A 44 -0.10 -4.31 -31.74
C ARG A 44 0.85 -4.61 -32.92
N ALA A 45 1.86 -5.46 -32.73
CA ALA A 45 2.73 -6.00 -33.78
C ALA A 45 2.46 -7.47 -34.22
N VAL A 46 1.76 -8.34 -33.46
CA VAL A 46 1.55 -9.78 -33.82
C VAL A 46 0.25 -10.36 -33.18
N ASN A 47 -0.58 -11.03 -33.99
CA ASN A 47 -1.92 -11.58 -33.70
C ASN A 47 -2.02 -12.71 -32.62
N GLY A 48 -1.86 -12.40 -31.32
CA GLY A 48 -2.04 -13.41 -30.25
C GLY A 48 -3.00 -13.01 -29.12
N GLU A 49 -4.24 -13.54 -29.11
CA GLU A 49 -5.29 -13.25 -28.10
C GLU A 49 -5.07 -13.89 -26.74
N ARG A 50 -4.62 -15.13 -26.75
CA ARG A 50 -4.59 -16.01 -25.57
C ARG A 50 -3.78 -15.47 -24.38
N PRO A 51 -2.60 -14.85 -24.53
CA PRO A 51 -1.81 -14.40 -23.38
C PRO A 51 -2.45 -13.24 -22.60
N VAL A 52 -3.16 -12.32 -23.26
CA VAL A 52 -3.73 -11.12 -22.61
C VAL A 52 -4.88 -11.51 -21.69
N GLU A 53 -5.77 -12.37 -22.16
CA GLU A 53 -6.92 -12.87 -21.39
C GLU A 53 -6.48 -13.62 -20.13
N ILE A 54 -5.42 -14.43 -20.22
CA ILE A 54 -4.85 -15.15 -19.08
C ILE A 54 -4.45 -14.15 -17.98
N PHE A 55 -3.73 -13.08 -18.33
CA PHE A 55 -3.27 -12.10 -17.33
C PHE A 55 -4.41 -11.25 -16.76
N GLN A 56 -5.42 -10.90 -17.57
CA GLN A 56 -6.61 -10.18 -17.08
C GLN A 56 -7.45 -11.06 -16.14
N ASN A 57 -7.64 -12.34 -16.48
CA ASN A 57 -8.30 -13.30 -15.61
C ASN A 57 -7.53 -13.48 -14.31
N LEU A 58 -6.21 -13.66 -14.39
CA LEU A 58 -5.35 -13.78 -13.22
C LEU A 58 -5.43 -12.54 -12.32
N GLU A 59 -5.39 -11.33 -12.89
CA GLU A 59 -5.59 -10.09 -12.15
C GLU A 59 -6.94 -10.09 -11.40
N SER A 60 -8.03 -10.43 -12.10
CA SER A 60 -9.38 -10.42 -11.53
C SER A 60 -9.55 -11.42 -10.38
N VAL A 61 -9.04 -12.65 -10.55
CA VAL A 61 -9.08 -13.72 -9.54
C VAL A 61 -8.26 -13.31 -8.32
N MET A 62 -7.03 -12.82 -8.52
CA MET A 62 -6.18 -12.36 -7.43
C MET A 62 -6.82 -11.19 -6.69
N SER A 63 -7.44 -10.25 -7.41
CA SER A 63 -8.18 -9.14 -6.78
C SER A 63 -9.33 -9.65 -5.91
N LEU A 64 -10.12 -10.62 -6.39
CA LEU A 64 -11.26 -11.17 -5.65
C LEU A 64 -10.80 -11.94 -4.41
N THR A 65 -9.82 -12.83 -4.54
CA THR A 65 -9.26 -13.61 -3.43
C THR A 65 -8.75 -12.69 -2.32
N ARG A 66 -8.07 -11.60 -2.69
CA ARG A 66 -7.60 -10.58 -1.74
C ARG A 66 -8.73 -9.88 -0.99
N LYS A 67 -9.81 -9.50 -1.67
CA LYS A 67 -10.99 -8.92 -1.01
C LYS A 67 -11.57 -9.93 0.00
N GLY A 68 -11.66 -11.20 -0.39
CA GLY A 68 -12.09 -12.28 0.50
C GLY A 68 -11.24 -12.39 1.78
N MET A 69 -9.91 -12.41 1.67
CA MET A 69 -9.02 -12.49 2.84
C MET A 69 -9.04 -11.24 3.74
N ARG A 70 -9.52 -10.10 3.23
CA ARG A 70 -9.62 -8.84 3.99
C ARG A 70 -10.98 -8.65 4.66
N LEU A 71 -11.91 -9.59 4.46
CA LEU A 71 -13.21 -9.57 5.11
C LEU A 71 -13.05 -9.55 6.64
N GLY A 72 -13.76 -8.65 7.31
CA GLY A 72 -13.70 -8.50 8.77
C GLY A 72 -12.54 -7.65 9.30
N ARG A 73 -11.55 -7.29 8.48
CA ARG A 73 -10.39 -6.49 8.92
C ARG A 73 -10.72 -5.05 9.33
N PHE A 74 -11.95 -4.58 9.14
CA PHE A 74 -12.37 -3.29 9.68
C PHE A 74 -12.25 -3.23 11.21
N VAL A 75 -12.38 -4.37 11.90
CA VAL A 75 -12.24 -4.48 13.36
C VAL A 75 -10.80 -4.18 13.82
N ASP A 76 -9.78 -4.62 13.06
CA ASP A 76 -8.37 -4.29 13.33
C ASP A 76 -8.17 -2.76 13.38
N TYR A 77 -8.87 -2.04 12.51
CA TYR A 77 -8.78 -0.58 12.44
C TYR A 77 -9.55 0.12 13.55
N VAL A 78 -10.64 -0.48 14.05
CA VAL A 78 -11.30 0.02 15.28
C VAL A 78 -10.32 -0.05 16.45
N ASN A 79 -9.60 -1.17 16.61
CA ASN A 79 -8.56 -1.26 17.64
C ASN A 79 -7.45 -0.22 17.43
N SER A 80 -7.01 -0.04 16.19
CA SER A 80 -5.98 0.96 15.85
C SER A 80 -6.41 2.40 16.19
N VAL A 81 -7.70 2.72 16.08
CA VAL A 81 -8.24 4.02 16.55
C VAL A 81 -8.15 4.14 18.07
N LEU A 82 -8.49 3.07 18.81
CA LEU A 82 -8.39 3.08 20.28
C LEU A 82 -6.95 3.22 20.76
N ASP A 83 -6.02 2.54 20.09
CA ASP A 83 -4.59 2.65 20.38
C ASP A 83 -4.08 4.09 20.16
N SER A 84 -4.62 4.80 19.17
CA SER A 84 -4.23 6.18 18.86
C SER A 84 -4.49 7.17 20.01
N PHE A 85 -5.46 6.90 20.88
CA PHE A 85 -5.75 7.75 22.06
C PHE A 85 -4.68 7.64 23.15
N HIS A 86 -3.90 6.55 23.17
CA HIS A 86 -2.84 6.32 24.16
C HIS A 86 -1.51 6.98 23.76
N ILE A 87 -1.40 7.53 22.55
CA ILE A 87 -0.18 8.16 22.05
C ILE A 87 0.06 9.47 22.80
N ARG A 88 1.24 9.60 23.41
CA ARG A 88 1.64 10.74 24.27
C ARG A 88 1.54 12.09 23.54
N ASN A 89 1.94 12.13 22.26
CA ASN A 89 1.82 13.34 21.45
C ASN A 89 0.45 13.41 20.79
N LYS A 90 -0.42 14.30 21.32
CA LYS A 90 -1.80 14.47 20.85
C LYS A 90 -1.91 14.72 19.35
N ARG A 91 -1.02 15.52 18.74
CA ARG A 91 -1.10 15.85 17.31
C ARG A 91 -0.84 14.63 16.42
N ILE A 92 0.18 13.85 16.78
CA ILE A 92 0.54 12.62 16.08
C ILE A 92 -0.54 11.55 16.32
N GLY A 93 -1.02 11.42 17.56
CA GLY A 93 -2.13 10.53 17.91
C GLY A 93 -3.40 10.80 17.10
N THR A 94 -3.84 12.06 16.99
CA THR A 94 -4.99 12.43 16.15
C THR A 94 -4.78 12.04 14.68
N LEU A 95 -3.58 12.25 14.13
CA LEU A 95 -3.27 11.88 12.75
C LEU A 95 -3.33 10.37 12.53
N PHE A 96 -2.76 9.57 13.44
CA PHE A 96 -2.86 8.11 13.41
C PHE A 96 -4.31 7.64 13.54
N GLY A 97 -5.09 8.23 14.44
CA GLY A 97 -6.51 7.94 14.60
C GLY A 97 -7.31 8.23 13.33
N LEU A 98 -7.09 9.38 12.68
CA LEU A 98 -7.75 9.72 11.41
C LEU A 98 -7.38 8.77 10.27
N ILE A 99 -6.10 8.37 10.19
CA ILE A 99 -5.64 7.34 9.24
C ILE A 99 -6.39 6.03 9.49
N ALA A 100 -6.46 5.57 10.74
CA ALA A 100 -7.14 4.34 11.12
C ALA A 100 -8.65 4.38 10.84
N VAL A 101 -9.32 5.52 11.09
CA VAL A 101 -10.74 5.73 10.72
C VAL A 101 -10.92 5.57 9.21
N CYS A 102 -10.09 6.22 8.40
CA CYS A 102 -10.20 6.13 6.94
C CYS A 102 -9.96 4.70 6.44
N GLN A 103 -8.98 3.98 7.02
CA GLN A 103 -8.73 2.57 6.71
C GLN A 103 -9.92 1.67 7.09
N GLY A 104 -10.51 1.88 8.26
CA GLY A 104 -11.69 1.16 8.71
C GLY A 104 -12.89 1.38 7.79
N LEU A 105 -13.17 2.63 7.42
CA LEU A 105 -14.23 2.98 6.47
C LEU A 105 -13.98 2.38 5.08
N PHE A 106 -12.74 2.43 4.59
CA PHE A 106 -12.36 1.79 3.33
C PHE A 106 -12.65 0.29 3.35
N MET A 107 -12.22 -0.42 4.40
CA MET A 107 -12.46 -1.86 4.52
C MET A 107 -13.94 -2.19 4.67
N LEU A 108 -14.70 -1.37 5.40
CA LEU A 108 -16.14 -1.56 5.53
C LEU A 108 -16.83 -1.47 4.17
N PHE A 109 -16.52 -0.44 3.37
CA PHE A 109 -17.08 -0.28 2.03
C PHE A 109 -16.62 -1.39 1.06
N ASP A 110 -15.36 -1.81 1.13
CA ASP A 110 -14.83 -2.93 0.32
C ASP A 110 -15.59 -4.23 0.63
N ASN A 111 -15.87 -4.48 1.92
CA ASN A 111 -16.65 -5.64 2.38
C ASN A 111 -18.10 -5.59 1.91
N LEU A 112 -18.77 -4.44 2.00
CA LEU A 112 -20.14 -4.27 1.48
C LEU A 112 -20.23 -4.52 -0.03
N LEU A 113 -19.25 -4.02 -0.80
CA LEU A 113 -19.16 -4.27 -2.25
C LEU A 113 -18.87 -5.75 -2.55
N LEU A 114 -18.11 -6.44 -1.71
CA LEU A 114 -17.87 -7.87 -1.84
C LEU A 114 -19.14 -8.68 -1.56
N LEU A 115 -19.87 -8.37 -0.48
CA LEU A 115 -21.15 -9.01 -0.17
C LEU A 115 -22.19 -8.78 -1.27
N HIS A 116 -22.16 -7.60 -1.89
CA HIS A 116 -22.97 -7.31 -3.07
C HIS A 116 -22.61 -8.20 -4.27
N ARG A 117 -21.30 -8.39 -4.54
CA ARG A 117 -20.84 -9.30 -5.61
C ARG A 117 -21.29 -10.74 -5.38
N PHE A 118 -21.35 -11.20 -4.13
CA PHE A 118 -21.88 -12.52 -3.78
C PHE A 118 -23.41 -12.61 -3.74
N LYS A 119 -24.12 -11.52 -4.06
CA LYS A 119 -25.58 -11.41 -4.03
C LYS A 119 -26.19 -11.69 -2.65
N ILE A 120 -25.40 -11.48 -1.59
CA ILE A 120 -25.87 -11.57 -0.20
C ILE A 120 -26.66 -10.29 0.16
N ILE A 121 -26.16 -9.13 -0.30
CA ILE A 121 -26.78 -7.82 -0.11
C ILE A 121 -27.02 -7.16 -1.46
N TYR A 122 -28.18 -6.54 -1.64
CA TYR A 122 -28.48 -5.75 -2.83
C TYR A 122 -28.29 -4.27 -2.52
N LEU A 123 -27.23 -3.68 -3.08
CA LEU A 123 -26.97 -2.24 -2.97
C LEU A 123 -27.67 -1.52 -4.12
N ASN A 124 -28.38 -0.44 -3.82
CA ASN A 124 -29.07 0.36 -4.83
C ASN A 124 -28.08 1.06 -5.79
N TYR A 125 -26.92 1.49 -5.26
CA TYR A 125 -25.92 2.27 -6.01
C TYR A 125 -24.48 1.78 -5.76
N PRO A 126 -24.11 0.55 -6.18
CA PRO A 126 -22.78 -0.01 -5.92
C PRO A 126 -21.65 0.82 -6.57
N GLN A 127 -21.93 1.45 -7.71
CA GLN A 127 -20.97 2.32 -8.41
C GLN A 127 -20.63 3.58 -7.59
N ARG A 128 -21.62 4.20 -6.93
CA ARG A 128 -21.39 5.36 -6.05
C ARG A 128 -20.58 4.95 -4.82
N LEU A 129 -20.88 3.79 -4.23
CA LEU A 129 -20.09 3.27 -3.12
C LEU A 129 -18.63 2.99 -3.50
N GLN A 130 -18.40 2.48 -4.72
CA GLN A 130 -17.05 2.31 -5.28
C GLN A 130 -16.32 3.65 -5.48
N GLN A 131 -17.02 4.72 -5.86
CA GLN A 131 -16.44 6.07 -5.93
C GLN A 131 -16.08 6.60 -4.54
N TYR A 132 -16.98 6.49 -3.54
CA TYR A 132 -16.69 6.87 -2.16
C TYR A 132 -15.51 6.09 -1.58
N LEU A 133 -15.42 4.79 -1.85
CA LEU A 133 -14.27 3.97 -1.46
C LEU A 133 -12.96 4.52 -2.02
N ASN A 134 -12.92 4.93 -3.29
CA ASN A 134 -11.73 5.54 -3.89
C ASN A 134 -11.41 6.92 -3.28
N GLN A 135 -12.42 7.73 -2.92
CA GLN A 135 -12.23 9.02 -2.25
C GLN A 135 -11.67 8.84 -0.84
N VAL A 136 -12.21 7.91 -0.05
CA VAL A 136 -11.70 7.57 1.29
C VAL A 136 -10.29 7.01 1.20
N TRP A 137 -9.99 6.20 0.19
CA TRP A 137 -8.64 5.70 -0.05
C TRP A 137 -7.66 6.85 -0.35
N LEU A 138 -8.05 7.80 -1.20
CA LEU A 138 -7.25 8.98 -1.50
C LEU A 138 -6.99 9.82 -0.25
N LEU A 139 -8.01 10.06 0.57
CA LEU A 139 -7.89 10.76 1.84
C LEU A 139 -6.94 10.03 2.80
N TRP A 140 -7.10 8.72 2.94
CA TRP A 140 -6.20 7.88 3.75
C TRP A 140 -4.74 8.05 3.31
N LEU A 141 -4.44 7.91 2.02
CA LEU A 141 -3.07 8.05 1.51
C LEU A 141 -2.52 9.46 1.70
N SER A 142 -3.37 10.48 1.58
CA SER A 142 -2.99 11.87 1.80
C SER A 142 -2.59 12.11 3.26
N LEU A 143 -3.34 11.55 4.21
CA LEU A 143 -3.00 11.59 5.63
C LEU A 143 -1.73 10.79 5.95
N ALA A 144 -1.54 9.63 5.33
CA ALA A 144 -0.33 8.83 5.48
C ALA A 144 0.92 9.58 4.98
N LEU A 145 0.85 10.22 3.82
CA LEU A 145 1.94 11.07 3.30
C LEU A 145 2.18 12.30 4.18
N THR A 146 1.13 12.84 4.80
CA THR A 146 1.26 13.94 5.77
C THR A 146 2.02 13.48 7.01
N ARG A 147 1.74 12.26 7.51
CA ARG A 147 2.51 11.66 8.61
C ARG A 147 3.97 11.46 8.21
N ASP A 148 4.22 10.88 7.04
CA ASP A 148 5.58 10.67 6.52
C ASP A 148 6.34 12.00 6.46
N TYR A 149 5.69 13.07 5.97
CA TYR A 149 6.27 14.41 5.97
C TYR A 149 6.63 14.91 7.37
N TYR A 150 5.77 14.73 8.37
CA TYR A 150 6.08 15.11 9.76
C TYR A 150 7.30 14.36 10.31
N GLU A 151 7.41 13.07 10.04
CA GLU A 151 8.55 12.24 10.48
C GLU A 151 9.85 12.61 9.75
N ILE A 152 9.77 12.98 8.47
CA ILE A 152 10.90 13.53 7.71
C ILE A 152 11.40 14.82 8.39
N GLN A 153 10.49 15.73 8.73
CA GLN A 153 10.87 16.99 9.40
C GLN A 153 11.46 16.75 10.79
N ALA A 154 10.89 15.82 11.56
CA ALA A 154 11.43 15.43 12.87
C ALA A 154 12.85 14.83 12.74
N SER A 155 13.08 13.99 11.74
CA SER A 155 14.40 13.39 11.45
C SER A 155 15.45 14.45 11.13
N PHE A 156 15.06 15.51 10.40
CA PHE A 156 15.96 16.63 10.12
C PHE A 156 16.27 17.47 11.35
N ALA A 157 15.30 17.67 12.25
CA ALA A 157 15.52 18.39 13.50
C ALA A 157 16.50 17.64 14.42
N VAL A 158 16.37 16.31 14.53
CA VAL A 158 17.31 15.48 15.32
C VAL A 158 18.72 15.48 14.72
N GLY A 159 18.84 15.38 13.39
CA GLY A 159 20.13 15.42 12.69
C GLY A 159 20.90 16.74 12.85
N GLN A 160 20.20 17.85 13.17
CA GLN A 160 20.83 19.14 13.46
C GLN A 160 21.44 19.19 14.87
N HIS A 161 20.82 18.55 15.86
CA HIS A 161 21.33 18.55 17.24
C HIS A 161 22.66 17.78 17.40
N HIS A 162 22.91 16.77 16.56
CA HIS A 162 24.15 15.98 16.65
C HIS A 162 25.38 16.62 15.99
N GLN A 163 25.26 17.74 15.27
CA GLN A 163 26.39 18.30 14.51
C GLN A 163 26.36 19.83 14.45
N PHE A 164 26.79 20.46 15.54
CA PHE A 164 27.20 21.87 15.59
C PHE A 164 28.57 22.14 14.92
N GLN A 165 29.17 21.16 14.20
CA GLN A 165 30.62 21.21 13.92
C GLN A 165 31.08 21.03 12.46
N GLN A 166 30.21 20.99 11.45
CA GLN A 166 30.69 21.03 10.05
C GLN A 166 29.89 22.00 9.18
N LYS A 167 30.47 23.19 9.02
CA LYS A 167 30.13 24.22 8.04
C LYS A 167 30.80 23.87 6.71
N HIS A 168 30.11 23.15 5.84
CA HIS A 168 30.20 23.21 4.37
C HIS A 168 29.56 21.93 3.83
N ASP A 169 28.23 21.90 3.77
CA ASP A 169 27.61 21.00 2.80
C ASP A 169 26.22 21.44 2.40
N THR A 170 25.95 21.30 1.11
CA THR A 170 24.75 21.72 0.39
C THR A 170 23.50 21.20 1.12
N SER A 171 22.68 22.10 1.66
CA SER A 171 21.58 21.78 2.59
C SER A 171 20.59 20.74 2.06
N LEU A 172 20.43 20.63 0.74
CA LEU A 172 19.59 19.64 0.07
C LEU A 172 20.20 18.23 0.04
N ILE A 173 21.50 18.10 -0.23
CA ILE A 173 22.19 16.81 -0.30
C ILE A 173 22.18 16.16 1.08
N ARG A 174 22.41 16.95 2.13
CA ARG A 174 22.35 16.47 3.53
C ARG A 174 20.95 16.01 3.93
N ARG A 175 19.90 16.75 3.56
CA ARG A 175 18.50 16.35 3.78
C ARG A 175 18.16 15.07 3.03
N ALA A 176 18.59 14.95 1.78
CA ALA A 176 18.43 13.71 1.03
C ALA A 176 19.12 12.55 1.75
N HIS A 177 20.37 12.74 2.21
CA HIS A 177 21.11 11.69 2.91
C HIS A 177 20.43 11.22 4.20
N ILE A 178 19.94 12.15 5.03
CA ILE A 178 19.21 11.81 6.27
C ILE A 178 17.92 11.06 5.96
N PHE A 179 17.18 11.47 4.92
CA PHE A 179 15.99 10.75 4.47
C PHE A 179 16.35 9.32 4.03
N TRP A 180 17.34 9.17 3.16
CA TRP A 180 17.80 7.85 2.66
C TRP A 180 18.37 6.95 3.75
N ALA A 181 18.91 7.52 4.83
CA ALA A 181 19.37 6.77 6.00
C ALA A 181 18.19 6.14 6.78
N ASN A 182 17.03 6.79 6.81
CA ASN A 182 15.82 6.29 7.45
C ASN A 182 15.06 5.31 6.54
N ARG A 183 15.61 4.09 6.40
CA ARG A 183 15.04 3.01 5.57
C ARG A 183 13.52 2.79 5.75
N PRO A 184 12.95 2.76 6.98
CA PRO A 184 11.51 2.57 7.16
C PRO A 184 10.66 3.67 6.54
N LEU A 185 11.11 4.91 6.72
CA LEU A 185 10.43 6.12 6.24
C LEU A 185 10.45 6.19 4.72
N VAL A 186 11.60 5.93 4.11
CA VAL A 186 11.74 5.87 2.65
C VAL A 186 10.78 4.83 2.07
N ILE A 187 10.77 3.62 2.63
CA ILE A 187 9.94 2.53 2.12
C ILE A 187 8.46 2.88 2.22
N ASP A 188 8.00 3.43 3.35
CA ASP A 188 6.59 3.78 3.48
C ASP A 188 6.20 4.96 2.59
N THR A 189 7.03 6.00 2.50
CA THR A 189 6.79 7.14 1.61
C THR A 189 6.72 6.71 0.14
N VAL A 190 7.69 5.93 -0.35
CA VAL A 190 7.68 5.44 -1.74
C VAL A 190 6.47 4.56 -1.99
N LYS A 191 6.12 3.68 -1.06
CA LYS A 191 4.93 2.84 -1.15
C LYS A 191 3.65 3.66 -1.22
N ASN A 192 3.48 4.64 -0.33
CA ASN A 192 2.31 5.52 -0.27
C ASN A 192 2.18 6.37 -1.54
N LEU A 193 3.31 6.89 -2.07
CA LEU A 193 3.34 7.62 -3.34
C LEU A 193 2.96 6.72 -4.53
N CYS A 194 3.51 5.50 -4.60
CA CYS A 194 3.15 4.55 -5.65
C CYS A 194 1.66 4.17 -5.60
N ASP A 195 1.11 3.95 -4.39
CA ASP A 195 -0.29 3.61 -4.21
C ASP A 195 -1.23 4.81 -4.47
N LEU A 196 -0.77 6.06 -4.29
CA LEU A 196 -1.56 7.29 -4.49
C LEU A 196 -2.14 7.42 -5.89
N TYR A 197 -1.39 6.98 -6.90
CA TYR A 197 -1.82 7.06 -8.29
C TYR A 197 -3.04 6.18 -8.61
N ILE A 198 -3.28 5.12 -7.82
CA ILE A 198 -4.35 4.16 -8.08
C ILE A 198 -5.74 4.79 -7.84
N PRO A 199 -6.06 5.33 -6.65
CA PRO A 199 -7.34 6.01 -6.45
C PRO A 199 -7.47 7.29 -7.29
N LEU A 200 -6.38 8.03 -7.55
CA LEU A 200 -6.41 9.19 -8.46
C LEU A 200 -6.85 8.80 -9.87
N SER A 201 -6.34 7.68 -10.38
CA SER A 201 -6.74 7.16 -11.69
C SER A 201 -8.17 6.63 -11.68
N ASN A 202 -8.59 5.92 -10.63
CA ASN A 202 -9.96 5.41 -10.51
C ASN A 202 -11.01 6.53 -10.40
N LEU A 203 -10.63 7.68 -9.85
CA LEU A 203 -11.48 8.88 -9.77
C LEU A 203 -11.44 9.74 -11.04
N SER A 204 -10.70 9.31 -12.07
CA SER A 204 -10.50 10.06 -13.32
C SER A 204 -9.90 11.46 -13.11
N ILE A 205 -9.18 11.69 -12.01
CA ILE A 205 -8.45 12.93 -11.75
C ILE A 205 -7.16 12.95 -12.57
N VAL A 206 -6.50 11.79 -12.69
CA VAL A 206 -5.27 11.63 -13.47
C VAL A 206 -5.41 10.43 -14.40
N HIS A 207 -5.14 10.62 -15.69
CA HIS A 207 -5.14 9.53 -16.66
C HIS A 207 -3.78 8.82 -16.67
N LEU A 208 -3.65 7.75 -15.87
CA LEU A 208 -2.51 6.84 -15.97
C LEU A 208 -2.80 5.70 -16.96
N HIS A 209 -1.81 5.35 -17.77
CA HIS A 209 -1.87 4.11 -18.55
C HIS A 209 -1.86 2.88 -17.62
N SER A 210 -2.60 1.84 -17.99
CA SER A 210 -2.74 0.61 -17.18
C SER A 210 -1.41 -0.07 -16.84
N GLY A 211 -0.41 0.05 -17.72
CA GLY A 211 0.94 -0.43 -17.46
C GLY A 211 1.63 0.28 -16.30
N LEU A 212 1.59 1.62 -16.25
CA LEU A 212 2.21 2.37 -15.16
C LEU A 212 1.52 2.10 -13.83
N GLN A 213 0.19 1.95 -13.84
CA GLN A 213 -0.59 1.53 -12.66
C GLN A 213 -0.18 0.12 -12.18
N GLY A 214 0.00 -0.83 -13.12
CA GLY A 214 0.50 -2.18 -12.80
C GLY A 214 1.93 -2.16 -12.24
N PHE A 215 2.81 -1.34 -12.81
CA PHE A 215 4.19 -1.21 -12.36
C PHE A 215 4.29 -0.59 -10.96
N ALA A 216 3.63 0.56 -10.73
CA ALA A 216 3.59 1.22 -9.44
C ALA A 216 2.98 0.33 -8.36
N GLY A 217 1.86 -0.36 -8.68
CA GLY A 217 1.24 -1.31 -7.78
C GLY A 217 2.11 -2.53 -7.48
N THR A 218 2.97 -2.95 -8.41
CA THR A 218 3.94 -4.03 -8.18
C THR A 218 5.03 -3.58 -7.21
N ILE A 219 5.61 -2.39 -7.43
CA ILE A 219 6.63 -1.81 -6.54
C ILE A 219 6.06 -1.65 -5.12
N SER A 220 4.89 -1.03 -4.96
CA SER A 220 4.29 -0.82 -3.65
C SER A 220 3.97 -2.14 -2.93
N SER A 221 3.64 -3.19 -3.69
CA SER A 221 3.39 -4.54 -3.14
C SER A 221 4.66 -5.21 -2.66
N VAL A 222 5.76 -5.13 -3.43
CA VAL A 222 7.06 -5.67 -3.04
C VAL A 222 7.59 -4.94 -1.81
N LEU A 223 7.51 -3.61 -1.77
CA LEU A 223 7.86 -2.83 -0.58
C LEU A 223 7.01 -3.23 0.64
N GLY A 224 5.71 -3.47 0.43
CA GLY A 224 4.82 -3.99 1.47
C GLY A 224 5.16 -5.41 1.93
N LEU A 225 5.69 -6.27 1.05
CA LEU A 225 6.22 -7.59 1.43
C LEU A 225 7.46 -7.45 2.30
N LEU A 226 8.39 -6.56 1.92
CA LEU A 226 9.61 -6.30 2.69
C LEU A 226 9.30 -5.83 4.12
N GLN A 227 8.33 -4.91 4.28
CA GLN A 227 7.89 -4.44 5.61
C GLN A 227 7.28 -5.54 6.49
N LEU A 228 6.65 -6.56 5.88
CA LEU A 228 6.08 -7.69 6.63
C LEU A 228 7.10 -8.79 6.92
N TRP A 229 8.08 -8.96 6.03
CA TRP A 229 9.16 -9.92 6.19
C TRP A 229 10.13 -9.46 7.28
N ASP A 230 10.53 -8.20 7.24
CA ASP A 230 11.46 -7.62 8.18
C ASP A 230 10.89 -6.34 8.82
N LYS A 231 10.68 -6.43 10.13
CA LYS A 231 10.13 -5.36 10.95
C LYS A 231 11.05 -4.15 11.03
N SER A 232 12.35 -4.29 10.73
CA SER A 232 13.28 -3.16 10.72
C SER A 232 12.95 -2.14 9.63
N TYR A 233 12.12 -2.49 8.64
CA TYR A 233 11.63 -1.59 7.60
C TYR A 233 10.23 -1.05 7.88
N GLN A 234 9.63 -1.41 9.01
CA GLN A 234 8.33 -0.91 9.42
C GLN A 234 8.51 0.38 10.22
N LEU A 235 7.85 1.44 9.79
CA LEU A 235 7.76 2.66 10.57
C LEU A 235 6.95 2.38 11.85
N PRO A 236 7.46 2.73 13.05
CA PRO A 236 6.71 2.59 14.28
C PRO A 236 5.43 3.41 14.21
N ALA A 237 4.33 2.82 14.68
CA ALA A 237 3.04 3.47 14.85
C ALA A 237 3.00 4.27 16.16
#